data_AF-A0A444TY32-F1
#
_entry.id   AF-A0A444TY32-F1
#
_cell.length_a   1.000
_cell.length_b   1.000
_cell.length_c   1.000
_cell.angle_alpha   90.00
_cell.angle_beta   90.00
_cell.angle_gamma   90.00
#
_symmetry.space_group_name_H-M   'P 1'
#
loop_
_entity.id
_entity.type
_entity.pdbx_description
1 polymer ?
#
loop_
_entity_poly.entity_id
_entity_poly.type
_entity_poly.pdbx_seq_one_letter_code
_entity_poly.pdbx_strand_id
1 'polypeptide(L)'
;MESSSVVGHSLSCLFVVVGKPVKTVAIEEAAKRKEALKEAYRKKYEEQQRIWQIVERLLEDNIAEEFLVDCAKFISTANYKDTVQERFILKICGYPVCQNKLVNCFCSNFCYKASKHFEAQIPDAPAWMREGESDSSGKEVKIAEDPIAPSQIENPDIEDTRLFSDSAGSESDSSDPEQDFISSIVTGGKAGAGEQELALHKRRRQTPSAR
;
A
#
# COMPACT_ATOMS: atom_id res chain seq x y z
N MET A 1 13.55 91.16 17.77
CA MET A 1 12.55 90.99 18.83
C MET A 1 11.22 90.83 18.11
N GLU A 2 10.88 89.57 17.81
CA GLU A 2 9.76 88.85 18.44
C GLU A 2 8.41 89.31 17.84
N SER A 3 7.45 88.49 17.42
CA SER A 3 7.24 87.05 17.37
C SER A 3 5.95 86.81 16.54
N SER A 4 5.95 85.76 15.71
CA SER A 4 5.01 84.61 15.69
C SER A 4 3.55 84.84 16.16
N SER A 5 2.46 84.28 15.61
CA SER A 5 2.23 83.06 14.82
C SER A 5 0.77 83.08 14.37
N VAL A 6 0.44 82.67 13.14
CA VAL A 6 -0.93 82.41 12.68
C VAL A 6 -0.95 81.08 11.91
N VAL A 7 -1.62 80.10 12.54
CA VAL A 7 -2.46 79.03 12.00
C VAL A 7 -1.82 77.98 11.07
N GLY A 8 -1.86 76.73 11.54
CA GLY A 8 -1.71 75.55 10.71
C GLY A 8 -2.34 74.33 11.39
N HIS A 9 -3.62 74.08 11.14
CA HIS A 9 -4.26 72.80 11.45
C HIS A 9 -3.65 71.73 10.54
N SER A 10 -2.75 70.90 11.06
CA SER A 10 -2.22 69.73 10.36
C SER A 10 -3.14 68.54 10.62
N LEU A 11 -4.11 68.33 9.74
CA LEU A 11 -4.83 67.07 9.61
C LEU A 11 -3.89 66.05 8.96
N SER A 12 -3.04 65.39 9.76
CA SER A 12 -2.34 64.19 9.31
C SER A 12 -3.26 62.97 9.44
N CYS A 13 -4.20 62.82 8.51
CA CYS A 13 -4.75 61.51 8.19
C CYS A 13 -3.67 60.69 7.49
N LEU A 14 -2.77 60.03 8.23
CA LEU A 14 -2.11 58.85 7.71
C LEU A 14 -3.12 57.70 7.77
N PHE A 15 -3.91 57.58 6.70
CA PHE A 15 -4.40 56.28 6.27
C PHE A 15 -3.16 55.44 5.94
N VAL A 16 -2.70 54.64 6.89
CA VAL A 16 -1.85 53.50 6.57
C VAL A 16 -2.75 52.55 5.78
N VAL A 17 -2.60 52.54 4.47
CA VAL A 17 -3.19 51.51 3.61
C VAL A 17 -2.60 50.18 4.07
N VAL A 18 -3.40 49.41 4.80
CA VAL A 18 -3.10 48.05 5.22
C VAL A 18 -3.20 47.14 3.98
N GLY A 19 -2.21 47.25 3.09
CA GLY A 19 -2.05 46.36 1.95
C GLY A 19 -0.86 45.43 2.19
N LYS A 20 -1.12 44.19 2.64
CA LYS A 20 -0.06 43.17 2.70
C LYS A 20 0.47 42.88 1.28
N PRO A 21 1.79 42.74 1.07
CA PRO A 21 2.35 42.49 -0.25
C PRO A 21 1.87 41.13 -0.81
N VAL A 22 1.35 41.13 -2.04
CA VAL A 22 0.71 39.97 -2.70
C VAL A 22 1.57 38.70 -2.67
N LYS A 23 2.91 38.83 -2.74
CA LYS A 23 3.85 37.71 -2.69
C LYS A 23 3.88 37.00 -1.34
N THR A 24 3.73 37.72 -0.22
CA THR A 24 3.72 37.10 1.11
C THR A 24 2.38 36.43 1.41
N VAL A 25 1.28 36.99 0.87
CA VAL A 25 -0.07 36.39 0.98
C VAL A 25 -0.14 35.05 0.25
N ALA A 26 0.46 34.94 -0.94
CA ALA A 26 0.50 33.70 -1.71
C ALA A 26 1.31 32.58 -1.02
N ILE A 27 2.41 32.93 -0.32
CA ILE A 27 3.24 31.98 0.43
C ILE A 27 2.50 31.50 1.68
N GLU A 28 1.83 32.40 2.41
CA GLU A 28 1.03 32.07 3.60
C GLU A 28 -0.15 31.17 3.24
N GLU A 29 -0.85 31.46 2.13
CA GLU A 29 -1.97 30.64 1.67
C GLU A 29 -1.51 29.25 1.20
N ALA A 30 -0.36 29.15 0.51
CA ALA A 30 0.23 27.87 0.14
C ALA A 30 0.64 27.03 1.37
N ALA A 31 1.18 27.67 2.42
CA ALA A 31 1.49 27.01 3.68
C ALA A 31 0.22 26.48 4.36
N LYS A 32 -0.83 27.31 4.45
CA LYS A 32 -2.13 26.92 5.03
C LYS A 32 -2.79 25.77 4.26
N ARG A 33 -2.74 25.80 2.92
CA ARG A 33 -3.23 24.69 2.07
C ARG A 33 -2.43 23.40 2.30
N LYS A 34 -1.10 23.49 2.44
CA LYS A 34 -0.24 22.35 2.74
C LYS A 34 -0.53 21.74 4.11
N GLU A 35 -0.77 22.58 5.13
CA GLU A 35 -1.15 22.12 6.47
C GLU A 35 -2.52 21.46 6.48
N ALA A 36 -3.51 22.05 5.81
CA ALA A 36 -4.85 21.46 5.68
C ALA A 36 -4.81 20.09 4.98
N LEU A 37 -3.99 19.94 3.92
CA LEU A 37 -3.79 18.65 3.26
C LEU A 37 -3.12 17.62 4.18
N LYS A 38 -2.09 18.01 4.93
CA LYS A 38 -1.43 17.13 5.91
C LYS A 38 -2.39 16.69 7.01
N GLU A 39 -3.26 17.58 7.48
CA GLU A 39 -4.28 17.25 8.47
C GLU A 39 -5.35 16.34 7.89
N ALA A 40 -5.83 16.59 6.68
CA ALA A 40 -6.79 15.72 6.02
C ALA A 40 -6.22 14.31 5.78
N TYR A 41 -4.95 14.22 5.40
CA TYR A 41 -4.25 12.95 5.27
C TYR A 41 -4.14 12.23 6.61
N ARG A 42 -3.71 12.93 7.68
CA ARG A 42 -3.61 12.36 9.03
C ARG A 42 -4.96 11.79 9.50
N LYS A 43 -6.05 12.53 9.32
CA LYS A 43 -7.41 12.06 9.68
C LYS A 43 -7.81 10.80 8.92
N LYS A 44 -7.51 10.73 7.61
CA LYS A 44 -7.76 9.53 6.81
C LYS A 44 -6.94 8.34 7.29
N TYR A 45 -5.68 8.56 7.60
CA TYR A 45 -4.78 7.53 8.10
C TYR A 45 -5.23 6.97 9.45
N GLU A 46 -5.59 7.84 10.41
CA GLU A 46 -6.11 7.42 11.72
C GLU A 46 -7.39 6.59 11.60
N GLU A 47 -8.29 6.96 10.68
CA GLU A 47 -9.51 6.18 10.41
C GLU A 47 -9.18 4.81 9.81
N GLN A 48 -8.26 4.77 8.82
CA GLN A 48 -7.80 3.52 8.23
C GLN A 48 -7.14 2.60 9.25
N GLN A 49 -6.31 3.14 10.14
CA GLN A 49 -5.68 2.37 11.22
C GLN A 49 -6.71 1.74 12.15
N ARG A 50 -7.77 2.47 12.52
CA ARG A 50 -8.86 1.89 13.33
C ARG A 50 -9.59 0.77 12.62
N ILE A 51 -9.89 0.95 11.33
CA ILE A 51 -10.52 -0.08 10.51
C ILE A 51 -9.66 -1.33 10.45
N TRP A 52 -8.35 -1.18 10.22
CA TRP A 52 -7.42 -2.30 10.17
C TRP A 52 -7.36 -3.06 11.49
N GLN A 53 -7.27 -2.37 12.62
CA GLN A 53 -7.30 -2.99 13.95
C GLN A 53 -8.61 -3.78 14.20
N ILE A 54 -9.74 -3.24 13.73
CA ILE A 54 -11.02 -3.95 13.83
C ILE A 54 -11.01 -5.23 12.98
N VAL A 55 -10.56 -5.14 11.73
CA VAL A 55 -10.53 -6.29 10.80
C VAL A 55 -9.59 -7.37 11.31
N GLU A 56 -8.39 -7.00 11.77
CA GLU A 56 -7.43 -7.92 12.39
C GLU A 56 -8.08 -8.66 13.56
N ARG A 57 -8.75 -7.92 14.45
CA ARG A 57 -9.47 -8.52 15.57
C ARG A 57 -10.62 -9.42 15.11
N LEU A 58 -11.36 -9.06 14.06
CA LEU A 58 -12.41 -9.93 13.51
C LEU A 58 -11.86 -11.22 12.88
N LEU A 59 -10.54 -11.36 12.68
CA LEU A 59 -9.89 -12.59 12.21
C LEU A 59 -9.44 -13.49 13.37
N GLU A 60 -9.46 -13.01 14.61
CA GLU A 60 -9.13 -13.80 15.80
C GLU A 60 -10.24 -14.80 16.16
N ASP A 61 -9.87 -15.80 16.98
CA ASP A 61 -10.81 -16.76 17.56
C ASP A 61 -11.62 -16.14 18.72
N ASN A 62 -12.84 -16.65 18.97
CA ASN A 62 -13.70 -16.25 20.10
C ASN A 62 -14.12 -14.76 20.13
N ILE A 63 -14.63 -14.26 19.01
CA ILE A 63 -15.23 -12.92 18.95
C ILE A 63 -16.61 -12.92 19.61
N ALA A 64 -16.78 -12.01 20.55
CA ALA A 64 -18.04 -11.80 21.23
C ALA A 64 -19.03 -11.03 20.33
N GLU A 65 -20.32 -11.34 20.46
CA GLU A 65 -21.37 -10.75 19.61
C GLU A 65 -21.43 -9.22 19.77
N GLU A 66 -21.22 -8.74 21.00
CA GLU A 66 -21.16 -7.31 21.31
C GLU A 66 -20.09 -6.58 20.50
N PHE A 67 -18.91 -7.19 20.31
CA PHE A 67 -17.83 -6.58 19.54
C PHE A 67 -18.20 -6.45 18.06
N LEU A 68 -18.85 -7.48 17.50
CA LEU A 68 -19.29 -7.47 16.12
C LEU A 68 -20.33 -6.35 15.87
N VAL A 69 -21.25 -6.15 16.82
CA VAL A 69 -22.24 -5.07 16.75
C VAL A 69 -21.58 -3.70 16.90
N ASP A 70 -20.66 -3.55 17.85
CA ASP A 70 -19.98 -2.29 18.13
C ASP A 70 -19.12 -1.82 16.95
N CYS A 71 -18.48 -2.76 16.25
CA CYS A 71 -17.59 -2.45 15.14
C CYS A 71 -18.33 -2.18 13.82
N ALA A 72 -19.60 -2.59 13.70
CA ALA A 72 -20.40 -2.47 12.47
C ALA A 72 -20.52 -1.03 11.94
N LYS A 73 -20.42 -0.01 12.80
CA LYS A 73 -20.46 1.41 12.41
C LYS A 73 -19.16 1.94 11.81
N PHE A 74 -18.05 1.22 11.97
CA PHE A 74 -16.72 1.65 11.53
C PHE A 74 -16.25 0.92 10.28
N ILE A 75 -16.78 -0.28 10.01
CA ILE A 75 -16.39 -1.08 8.85
C ILE A 75 -17.37 -0.90 7.70
N SER A 76 -16.85 -0.97 6.47
CA SER A 76 -17.67 -1.03 5.27
C SER A 76 -18.07 -2.47 4.94
N THR A 77 -19.06 -2.63 4.05
CA THR A 77 -19.42 -3.96 3.52
C THR A 77 -18.25 -4.64 2.81
N ALA A 78 -17.35 -3.89 2.17
CA ALA A 78 -16.17 -4.46 1.53
C ALA A 78 -15.26 -5.10 2.58
N ASN A 79 -14.95 -4.36 3.66
CA ASN A 79 -14.12 -4.87 4.75
C ASN A 79 -14.70 -6.17 5.34
N TYR A 80 -16.02 -6.22 5.59
CA TYR A 80 -16.65 -7.42 6.14
C TYR A 80 -16.61 -8.61 5.16
N LYS A 81 -16.79 -8.37 3.85
CA LYS A 81 -16.64 -9.41 2.84
C LYS A 81 -15.22 -9.97 2.80
N ASP A 82 -14.23 -9.09 2.90
CA ASP A 82 -12.82 -9.49 2.95
C ASP A 82 -12.55 -10.30 4.22
N THR A 83 -13.03 -9.87 5.38
CA THR A 83 -12.97 -10.65 6.63
C THR A 83 -13.56 -12.05 6.46
N VAL A 84 -14.74 -12.18 5.85
CA VAL A 84 -15.39 -13.48 5.61
C VAL A 84 -14.54 -14.37 4.69
N GLN A 85 -13.93 -13.80 3.65
CA GLN A 85 -13.05 -14.52 2.72
C GLN A 85 -11.75 -14.96 3.39
N GLU A 86 -11.09 -14.06 4.12
CA GLU A 86 -9.87 -14.35 4.86
C GLU A 86 -10.11 -15.43 5.92
N ARG A 87 -11.21 -15.35 6.68
CA ARG A 87 -11.65 -16.43 7.60
C ARG A 87 -11.81 -17.77 6.88
N PHE A 88 -12.42 -17.78 5.70
CA PHE A 88 -12.56 -18.98 4.89
C PHE A 88 -11.20 -19.55 4.43
N ILE A 89 -10.26 -18.68 4.04
CA ILE A 89 -8.88 -19.06 3.70
C ILE A 89 -8.20 -19.72 4.90
N LEU A 90 -8.40 -19.17 6.11
CA LEU A 90 -7.91 -19.70 7.39
C LEU A 90 -8.66 -20.95 7.88
N LYS A 91 -9.59 -21.50 7.10
CA LYS A 91 -10.38 -22.70 7.43
C LYS A 91 -11.20 -22.55 8.70
N ILE A 92 -11.74 -21.36 8.91
CA ILE A 92 -12.72 -21.07 9.94
C ILE A 92 -14.00 -20.51 9.30
N CYS A 93 -15.13 -20.69 9.97
CA CYS A 93 -16.40 -20.15 9.51
C CYS A 93 -16.29 -18.64 9.26
N GLY A 94 -16.83 -18.19 8.13
CA GLY A 94 -16.81 -16.78 7.75
C GLY A 94 -17.57 -15.87 8.72
N TYR A 95 -18.49 -16.41 9.53
CA TYR A 95 -19.20 -15.64 10.54
C TYR A 95 -18.32 -15.37 11.77
N PRO A 96 -18.02 -14.11 12.15
CA PRO A 96 -17.02 -13.80 13.17
C PRO A 96 -17.22 -14.44 14.54
N VAL A 97 -18.48 -14.60 14.95
CA VAL A 97 -18.88 -15.16 16.26
C VAL A 97 -18.86 -16.70 16.25
N CYS A 98 -18.76 -17.34 15.08
CA CYS A 98 -18.71 -18.79 14.96
C CYS A 98 -17.27 -19.30 15.04
N GLN A 99 -17.01 -20.28 15.93
CA GLN A 99 -15.71 -20.96 16.04
C GLN A 99 -15.64 -22.29 15.25
N ASN A 100 -16.64 -22.60 14.42
CA ASN A 100 -16.60 -23.83 13.63
C ASN A 100 -15.46 -23.78 12.61
N LYS A 101 -14.67 -24.85 12.56
CA LYS A 101 -13.60 -25.01 11.56
C LYS A 101 -14.16 -25.65 10.30
N LEU A 102 -13.67 -25.19 9.16
CA LEU A 102 -14.01 -25.73 7.85
C LEU A 102 -13.03 -26.84 7.51
N VAL A 103 -13.56 -28.04 7.25
CA VAL A 103 -12.74 -29.25 7.17
C VAL A 103 -12.21 -29.48 5.74
N ASN A 104 -12.90 -29.02 4.69
CA ASN A 104 -12.54 -29.36 3.31
C ASN A 104 -12.22 -28.15 2.42
N CYS A 105 -10.99 -28.13 1.90
CA CYS A 105 -10.48 -27.11 0.98
C CYS A 105 -10.71 -27.46 -0.50
N PHE A 106 -11.01 -28.73 -0.78
CA PHE A 106 -11.09 -29.28 -2.13
C PHE A 106 -12.44 -29.96 -2.32
N CYS A 107 -13.02 -29.83 -3.52
CA CYS A 107 -14.33 -30.39 -3.84
C CYS A 107 -14.31 -31.91 -4.10
N SER A 108 -13.14 -32.52 -4.25
CA SER A 108 -12.98 -33.96 -4.42
C SER A 108 -11.55 -34.41 -4.08
N ASN A 109 -11.39 -35.72 -3.85
CA ASN A 109 -10.10 -36.37 -3.64
C ASN A 109 -9.15 -36.17 -4.84
N PHE A 110 -9.69 -36.08 -6.06
CA PHE A 110 -8.90 -35.72 -7.23
C PHE A 110 -8.37 -34.30 -7.15
N CYS A 111 -9.22 -33.30 -6.87
CA CYS A 111 -8.76 -31.92 -6.79
C CYS A 111 -7.67 -31.75 -5.73
N TYR A 112 -7.79 -32.45 -4.60
CA TYR A 112 -6.72 -32.54 -3.60
C TYR A 112 -5.43 -33.14 -4.19
N LYS A 113 -5.50 -34.34 -4.78
CA LYS A 113 -4.33 -35.05 -5.33
C LYS A 113 -3.67 -34.29 -6.49
N ALA A 114 -4.46 -33.73 -7.40
CA ALA A 114 -4.00 -32.94 -8.53
C ALA A 114 -3.31 -31.65 -8.05
N SER A 115 -3.90 -30.95 -7.07
CA SER A 115 -3.27 -29.79 -6.45
C SER A 115 -1.94 -30.16 -5.79
N LYS A 116 -1.88 -31.28 -5.04
CA LYS A 116 -0.64 -31.76 -4.41
C LYS A 116 0.42 -32.20 -5.41
N HIS A 117 0.02 -32.83 -6.51
CA HIS A 117 0.93 -33.18 -7.61
C HIS A 117 1.52 -31.92 -8.28
N PHE A 118 0.72 -30.87 -8.46
CA PHE A 118 1.20 -29.59 -8.98
C PHE A 118 2.14 -28.88 -8.00
N GLU A 119 1.75 -28.78 -6.73
CA GLU A 119 2.56 -28.19 -5.65
C GLU A 119 3.96 -28.81 -5.56
N ALA A 120 4.07 -30.14 -5.64
CA ALA A 120 5.35 -30.86 -5.60
C ALA A 120 6.31 -30.56 -6.78
N GLN A 121 5.82 -29.93 -7.86
CA GLN A 121 6.62 -29.55 -9.01
C GLN A 121 7.12 -28.10 -8.95
N ILE A 122 6.58 -27.28 -8.04
CA ILE A 122 6.96 -25.88 -7.87
C ILE A 122 8.24 -25.84 -7.02
N PRO A 123 9.33 -25.18 -7.45
CA PRO A 123 10.51 -25.04 -6.62
C PRO A 123 10.23 -24.17 -5.39
N ASP A 124 10.64 -24.63 -4.21
CA ASP A 124 10.48 -23.91 -2.93
C ASP A 124 11.21 -22.57 -2.89
N ALA A 125 12.32 -22.45 -3.64
CA ALA A 125 13.10 -21.22 -3.71
C ALA A 125 12.35 -20.15 -4.52
N PRO A 126 12.28 -18.89 -4.04
CA PRO A 126 11.63 -17.82 -4.78
C PRO A 126 12.37 -17.52 -6.09
N ALA A 127 11.64 -17.04 -7.10
CA ALA A 127 12.16 -16.87 -8.45
C ALA A 127 13.45 -16.01 -8.52
N TRP A 128 13.56 -14.98 -7.68
CA TRP A 128 14.72 -14.06 -7.65
C TRP A 128 15.99 -14.65 -7.02
N MET A 129 15.92 -15.82 -6.37
CA MET A 129 17.11 -16.54 -5.91
C MET A 129 17.58 -17.63 -6.89
N ARG A 130 16.87 -17.83 -8.01
CA ARG A 130 17.19 -18.83 -9.03
C ARG A 130 18.13 -18.25 -10.10
N GLU A 131 19.28 -17.72 -9.70
CA GLU A 131 20.30 -17.22 -10.64
C GLU A 131 21.27 -18.34 -11.04
N GLY A 132 21.51 -18.52 -12.34
CA GLY A 132 22.55 -19.41 -12.87
C GLY A 132 22.10 -20.63 -13.70
N GLU A 133 20.80 -20.85 -13.93
CA GLU A 133 20.35 -21.91 -14.85
C GLU A 133 20.26 -21.39 -16.31
N SER A 134 21.40 -20.91 -16.83
CA SER A 134 21.61 -20.83 -18.26
C SER A 134 21.80 -22.26 -18.79
N ASP A 135 20.76 -22.78 -19.43
CA ASP A 135 20.76 -23.98 -20.26
C ASP A 135 20.88 -25.33 -19.52
N SER A 136 19.87 -25.70 -18.71
CA SER A 136 19.58 -27.11 -18.44
C SER A 136 18.13 -27.32 -17.98
N SER A 137 17.30 -27.83 -18.89
CA SER A 137 15.95 -28.37 -18.69
C SER A 137 15.10 -27.68 -17.61
N GLY A 138 14.39 -26.61 -17.98
CA GLY A 138 13.17 -26.24 -17.24
C GLY A 138 12.27 -27.48 -17.22
N LYS A 139 12.17 -28.15 -16.07
CA LYS A 139 11.30 -29.32 -15.92
C LYS A 139 9.88 -28.84 -16.17
N GLU A 140 9.33 -29.25 -17.30
CA GLU A 140 7.96 -28.91 -17.70
C GLU A 140 7.00 -29.34 -16.59
N VAL A 141 6.29 -28.36 -16.02
CA VAL A 141 5.31 -28.60 -14.97
C VAL A 141 4.09 -29.26 -15.62
N LYS A 142 3.77 -30.47 -15.19
CA LYS A 142 2.66 -31.28 -15.70
C LYS A 142 1.43 -31.11 -14.83
N ILE A 143 0.30 -30.88 -15.48
CA ILE A 143 -1.02 -30.98 -14.85
C ILE A 143 -1.40 -32.47 -14.81
N ALA A 144 -2.05 -32.92 -13.73
CA ALA A 144 -2.59 -34.27 -13.68
C ALA A 144 -3.77 -34.39 -14.66
N GLU A 145 -3.62 -35.16 -15.75
CA GLU A 145 -4.63 -35.29 -16.82
C GLU A 145 -5.57 -36.50 -16.63
N ASP A 146 -5.26 -37.41 -15.70
CA ASP A 146 -5.99 -38.67 -15.57
C ASP A 146 -7.44 -38.46 -15.09
N PRO A 147 -8.45 -38.88 -15.88
CA PRO A 147 -9.86 -38.79 -15.50
C PRO A 147 -10.17 -39.63 -14.26
N ILE A 148 -10.90 -39.04 -13.32
CA ILE A 148 -11.25 -39.64 -12.03
C ILE A 148 -12.19 -40.83 -12.23
N ALA A 149 -11.82 -42.01 -11.71
CA ALA A 149 -12.76 -43.11 -11.57
C ALA A 149 -13.84 -42.76 -10.51
N PRO A 150 -15.12 -43.16 -10.66
CA PRO A 150 -16.20 -42.81 -9.73
C PRO A 150 -15.92 -43.14 -8.25
N SER A 151 -15.02 -44.11 -7.99
CA SER A 151 -14.56 -44.52 -6.66
C SER A 151 -13.68 -43.49 -5.93
N GLN A 152 -13.19 -42.45 -6.60
CA GLN A 152 -12.38 -41.40 -5.98
C GLN A 152 -13.18 -40.12 -5.66
N ILE A 153 -14.51 -40.18 -5.76
CA ILE A 153 -15.45 -39.07 -5.45
C ILE A 153 -15.92 -39.15 -3.98
N GLU A 154 -15.33 -40.01 -3.15
CA GLU A 154 -15.70 -40.10 -1.75
C GLU A 154 -15.01 -39.00 -0.92
N ASN A 155 -15.82 -38.25 -0.18
CA ASN A 155 -15.43 -37.18 0.72
C ASN A 155 -14.72 -37.84 1.92
N PRO A 156 -13.42 -37.61 2.16
CA PRO A 156 -12.76 -38.27 3.28
C PRO A 156 -13.35 -37.71 4.58
N ASP A 157 -14.00 -38.57 5.36
CA ASP A 157 -14.28 -38.30 6.78
C ASP A 157 -12.92 -38.13 7.47
N ILE A 158 -12.62 -36.90 7.88
CA ILE A 158 -11.35 -36.55 8.50
C ILE A 158 -11.42 -36.92 9.99
N GLU A 159 -11.06 -38.15 10.31
CA GLU A 159 -10.53 -38.53 11.62
C GLU A 159 -9.02 -38.77 11.46
N ASP A 160 -8.24 -38.34 12.45
CA ASP A 160 -6.78 -38.36 12.57
C ASP A 160 -5.96 -37.33 11.76
N THR A 161 -5.53 -36.26 12.44
CA THR A 161 -4.09 -36.07 12.77
C THR A 161 -3.98 -35.00 13.87
N ARG A 162 -3.97 -35.46 15.13
CA ARG A 162 -3.35 -34.72 16.23
C ARG A 162 -1.88 -35.12 16.32
N LEU A 163 -1.04 -34.17 16.74
CA LEU A 163 0.40 -34.28 17.05
C LEU A 163 1.27 -34.20 15.77
N PHE A 164 2.19 -33.24 15.61
CA PHE A 164 3.28 -32.91 16.52
C PHE A 164 3.63 -31.40 16.51
N SER A 165 3.83 -30.85 17.71
CA SER A 165 4.57 -29.61 17.97
C SER A 165 6.06 -29.79 17.69
N ASP A 166 6.77 -28.74 17.26
CA ASP A 166 7.60 -27.93 18.16
C ASP A 166 8.51 -26.96 17.39
N SER A 167 8.39 -25.68 17.78
CA SER A 167 9.46 -24.75 18.15
C SER A 167 10.65 -24.44 17.22
N ALA A 168 10.84 -23.14 16.96
CA ALA A 168 11.99 -22.32 17.43
C ALA A 168 12.63 -21.40 16.35
N GLY A 169 13.01 -20.18 16.80
CA GLY A 169 13.97 -19.26 16.16
C GLY A 169 13.31 -18.25 15.22
N SER A 170 12.90 -17.06 15.67
CA SER A 170 13.73 -15.90 16.05
C SER A 170 14.54 -15.30 14.88
N GLU A 171 14.29 -14.01 14.69
CA GLU A 171 15.17 -12.93 14.22
C GLU A 171 15.82 -13.03 12.83
N SER A 172 15.47 -12.12 11.92
CA SER A 172 16.30 -10.91 11.69
C SER A 172 16.04 -10.23 10.34
N ASP A 173 15.97 -8.91 10.42
CA ASP A 173 16.68 -7.90 9.62
C ASP A 173 16.60 -7.99 8.08
N SER A 174 15.51 -7.50 7.50
CA SER A 174 15.44 -7.24 6.06
C SER A 174 15.93 -5.84 5.74
N SER A 175 17.18 -5.75 5.27
CA SER A 175 17.71 -4.58 4.57
C SER A 175 16.94 -4.38 3.26
N ASP A 176 15.92 -3.53 3.29
CA ASP A 176 15.02 -3.26 2.16
C ASP A 176 15.53 -2.07 1.31
N PRO A 177 15.75 -2.23 -0.01
CA PRO A 177 16.25 -1.19 -0.92
C PRO A 177 15.34 0.05 -1.10
N GLU A 178 14.16 0.09 -0.47
CA GLU A 178 13.32 1.30 -0.47
C GLU A 178 13.93 2.47 0.35
N GLN A 179 14.93 2.21 1.19
CA GLN A 179 15.62 3.25 1.97
C GLN A 179 16.49 4.19 1.12
N ASP A 180 16.97 3.76 -0.04
CA ASP A 180 17.75 4.64 -0.95
C ASP A 180 16.86 5.58 -1.77
N PHE A 181 15.65 5.13 -2.12
CA PHE A 181 14.66 5.99 -2.76
C PHE A 181 14.18 7.11 -1.82
N ILE A 182 13.99 6.79 -0.54
CA ILE A 182 13.59 7.76 0.49
C ILE A 182 14.74 8.73 0.83
N SER A 183 16.01 8.29 0.80
CA SER A 183 17.18 9.14 1.07
C SER A 183 17.45 10.19 -0.02
N SER A 184 17.09 9.88 -1.28
CA SER A 184 17.26 10.78 -2.44
C SER A 184 16.26 11.94 -2.48
N ILE A 185 15.08 11.80 -1.83
CA ILE A 185 14.07 12.87 -1.76
C ILE A 185 14.35 13.84 -0.61
N VAL A 186 15.01 13.38 0.47
CA VAL A 186 15.33 14.19 1.65
C VAL A 186 16.62 15.00 1.47
N THR A 187 17.59 14.50 0.71
CA THR A 187 18.83 15.24 0.43
C THR A 187 18.76 15.92 -0.94
N GLY A 188 18.47 17.23 -0.94
CA GLY A 188 18.36 18.02 -2.16
C GLY A 188 19.60 17.89 -3.06
N GLY A 189 19.42 17.29 -4.23
CA GLY A 189 20.44 17.22 -5.29
C GLY A 189 20.37 18.42 -6.23
N LYS A 190 21.43 19.23 -6.24
CA LYS A 190 21.64 20.38 -7.14
C LYS A 190 22.92 20.13 -7.94
N ALA A 191 22.83 20.07 -9.27
CA ALA A 191 23.83 20.46 -10.29
C ALA A 191 23.47 19.77 -11.63
N GLY A 192 23.50 20.38 -12.81
CA GLY A 192 23.88 21.72 -13.23
C GLY A 192 23.73 21.83 -14.76
N ALA A 193 23.78 23.08 -15.25
CA ALA A 193 24.05 23.53 -16.63
C ALA A 193 23.17 23.00 -17.78
N GLY A 194 22.35 23.90 -18.33
CA GLY A 194 21.64 23.71 -19.60
C GLY A 194 20.80 24.94 -19.94
N GLU A 195 21.45 26.00 -20.43
CA GLU A 195 20.79 27.09 -21.16
C GLU A 195 20.01 26.50 -22.34
N GLN A 196 18.75 26.92 -22.54
CA GLN A 196 18.38 27.53 -23.81
C GLN A 196 17.00 28.20 -23.77
N GLU A 197 17.12 29.50 -23.99
CA GLU A 197 16.12 30.48 -24.32
C GLU A 197 15.38 30.15 -25.63
N LEU A 198 14.12 30.54 -25.63
CA LEU A 198 13.15 30.49 -26.70
C LEU A 198 13.52 31.45 -27.85
N ALA A 199 13.97 30.98 -29.02
CA ALA A 199 13.84 31.76 -30.28
C ALA A 199 14.06 30.97 -31.59
N LEU A 200 13.10 31.14 -32.51
CA LEU A 200 13.26 31.31 -33.97
C LEU A 200 13.62 30.13 -34.92
N HIS A 201 12.57 29.61 -35.56
CA HIS A 201 12.37 29.60 -37.03
C HIS A 201 13.60 29.76 -37.95
N LYS A 202 14.03 28.67 -38.63
CA LYS A 202 13.78 28.39 -40.08
C LYS A 202 14.71 27.29 -40.58
N ARG A 203 14.12 26.32 -41.29
CA ARG A 203 14.83 25.38 -42.18
C ARG A 203 15.58 26.15 -43.28
N ARG A 204 16.83 25.79 -43.56
CA ARG A 204 17.28 25.43 -44.92
C ARG A 204 18.69 24.81 -44.94
N ARG A 205 18.83 23.85 -45.85
CA ARG A 205 19.99 23.04 -46.21
C ARG A 205 21.19 23.91 -46.63
N GLN A 206 22.42 23.45 -46.34
CA GLN A 206 23.51 23.19 -47.30
C GLN A 206 24.84 22.93 -46.56
N THR A 207 25.44 21.76 -46.80
CA THR A 207 26.91 21.52 -46.79
C THR A 207 27.52 22.27 -48.00
N PRO A 208 28.86 22.52 -48.14
CA PRO A 208 29.96 21.65 -47.69
C PRO A 208 31.33 22.31 -47.31
N SER A 209 32.26 21.43 -46.92
CA SER A 209 33.69 21.39 -47.30
C SER A 209 34.71 22.38 -46.71
N ALA A 210 35.62 21.78 -45.93
CA ALA A 210 37.09 21.93 -45.87
C ALA A 210 37.75 23.24 -46.37
N ARG A 211 38.56 23.86 -45.50
CA ARG A 211 40.03 23.68 -45.46
C ARG A 211 40.60 24.24 -44.17
#